data_AF-A0AAV3TXQ6-F1
#
_entry.id   AF-A0AAV3TXQ6-F1
#
_cell.length_a   1.000
_cell.length_b   1.000
_cell.length_c   1.000
_cell.angle_alpha   90.00
_cell.angle_beta   90.00
_cell.angle_gamma   90.00
#
_symmetry.space_group_name_H-M   'P 1'
#
loop_
_entity.id
_entity.type
_entity.pdbx_description
1 polymer ?
#
loop_
_entity_poly.entity_id
_entity_poly.type
_entity_poly.pdbx_seq_one_letter_code
_entity_poly.pdbx_strand_id
1 'polypeptide(L)'
;MNDRSWMINPKAVRAAKQCIQIVRDELGVKLLLSNPDFLHLLTEYAELTDSEALQASLAELMVFAGVGNTAAKLNATDNTVVNIRQESAIPMETSPAPPTLKELIDNNETIECGGKMYQRWRDGKEFSGLYRGQPTYR
;
A
#
# COMPACT_ATOMS: atom_id res chain seq x y z
N MET A 1 -0.18 18.00 -6.14
CA MET A 1 0.70 17.28 -5.20
C MET A 1 1.67 16.48 -6.04
N ASN A 2 2.84 17.02 -6.32
CA ASN A 2 3.83 16.39 -7.21
C ASN A 2 5.19 16.52 -6.54
N ASP A 3 5.27 15.94 -5.34
CA ASP A 3 6.42 16.00 -4.47
C ASP A 3 7.52 15.06 -5.01
N ARG A 4 8.22 15.58 -6.03
CA ARG A 4 9.48 15.02 -6.56
C ARG A 4 10.64 15.19 -5.58
N SER A 5 10.36 15.41 -4.30
CA SER A 5 11.34 15.56 -3.22
C SER A 5 12.27 14.35 -3.13
N TRP A 6 11.82 13.17 -3.55
CA TRP A 6 12.65 11.97 -3.65
C TRP A 6 13.69 12.04 -4.78
N MET A 7 13.45 12.78 -5.86
CA MET A 7 14.41 12.92 -6.97
C MET A 7 15.68 13.69 -6.56
N ILE A 8 15.65 14.38 -5.42
CA ILE A 8 16.82 15.06 -4.84
C ILE A 8 17.78 14.02 -4.21
N ASN A 9 17.27 12.87 -3.79
CA ASN A 9 18.08 11.82 -3.17
C ASN A 9 18.72 10.93 -4.27
N PRO A 10 20.06 10.88 -4.36
CA PRO A 10 20.73 10.07 -5.38
C PRO A 10 20.47 8.57 -5.23
N LYS A 11 20.13 8.08 -4.02
CA LYS A 11 19.75 6.67 -3.81
C LYS A 11 18.38 6.37 -4.43
N ALA A 12 17.41 7.26 -4.25
CA ALA A 12 16.09 7.12 -4.84
C ALA A 12 16.15 7.18 -6.38
N VAL A 13 17.00 8.05 -6.94
CA VAL A 13 17.23 8.11 -8.40
C VAL A 13 17.86 6.81 -8.92
N ARG A 14 18.74 6.16 -8.14
CA ARG A 14 19.28 4.84 -8.51
C ARG A 14 18.20 3.76 -8.50
N ALA A 15 17.38 3.69 -7.45
CA ALA A 15 16.26 2.76 -7.35
C ALA A 15 15.27 2.95 -8.52
N ALA A 16 14.92 4.20 -8.85
CA ALA A 16 14.05 4.50 -9.99
C ALA A 16 14.67 4.09 -11.34
N LYS A 17 15.98 4.28 -11.52
CA LYS A 17 16.68 3.81 -12.74
C LYS A 17 16.69 2.28 -12.86
N GLN A 18 16.81 1.56 -11.73
CA GLN A 18 16.69 0.11 -11.71
C GLN A 18 15.28 -0.32 -12.14
N CYS A 19 14.24 0.33 -11.62
CA CYS A 19 12.86 0.07 -12.01
C CYS A 19 12.63 0.30 -13.52
N ILE A 20 13.14 1.42 -14.07
CA ILE A 20 13.06 1.71 -15.53
C ILE A 20 13.78 0.63 -16.35
N GLN A 21 14.92 0.15 -15.87
CA GLN A 21 15.69 -0.88 -16.55
C GLN A 21 14.93 -2.21 -16.58
N ILE A 22 14.32 -2.62 -15.46
CA ILE A 22 13.53 -3.85 -15.37
C ILE A 22 12.29 -3.75 -16.26
N VAL A 23 11.54 -2.64 -16.20
CA VAL A 23 10.38 -2.41 -17.07
C VAL A 23 10.75 -2.47 -18.56
N ARG A 24 11.93 -1.95 -18.92
CA ARG A 24 12.42 -2.03 -20.29
C ARG A 24 12.75 -3.47 -20.71
N ASP A 25 13.30 -4.27 -19.80
CA ASP A 25 13.64 -5.67 -20.07
C ASP A 25 12.39 -6.54 -20.22
N GLU A 26 11.42 -6.37 -19.30
CA GLU A 26 10.19 -7.17 -19.23
C GLU A 26 9.13 -6.75 -20.27
N LEU A 27 8.86 -5.45 -20.40
CA LEU A 27 7.78 -4.92 -21.24
C LEU A 27 8.28 -4.33 -22.58
N GLY A 28 9.58 -4.12 -22.73
CA GLY A 28 10.14 -3.38 -23.87
C GLY A 28 9.78 -1.89 -23.88
N VAL A 29 9.17 -1.37 -22.80
CA VAL A 29 8.68 0.01 -22.71
C VAL A 29 9.74 0.93 -22.10
N LYS A 30 9.97 2.08 -22.74
CA LYS A 30 10.89 3.10 -22.22
C LYS A 30 10.14 4.10 -21.34
N LEU A 31 10.10 3.84 -20.04
CA LEU A 31 9.50 4.76 -19.08
C LEU A 31 10.46 5.92 -18.76
N LEU A 32 9.96 7.16 -18.76
CA LEU A 32 10.75 8.37 -18.46
C LEU A 32 10.55 8.81 -17.00
N LEU A 33 11.66 9.08 -16.32
CA LEU A 33 11.68 9.59 -14.95
C LEU A 33 10.98 10.96 -14.79
N SER A 34 10.91 11.74 -15.86
CA SER A 34 10.30 13.08 -15.87
C SER A 34 8.77 13.06 -15.92
N ASN A 35 8.15 11.89 -16.15
CA ASN A 35 6.70 11.75 -16.23
C ASN A 35 6.07 12.00 -14.84
N PRO A 36 5.01 12.83 -14.75
CA PRO A 36 4.32 13.06 -13.48
C PRO A 36 3.65 11.78 -12.96
N ASP A 37 3.22 10.89 -13.86
CA ASP A 37 2.61 9.60 -13.53
C ASP A 37 3.63 8.45 -13.44
N PHE A 38 4.92 8.76 -13.31
CA PHE A 38 5.99 7.77 -13.28
C PHE A 38 5.74 6.67 -12.23
N LEU A 39 5.42 7.06 -10.99
CA LEU A 39 5.18 6.11 -9.90
C LEU A 39 3.92 5.29 -10.13
N HIS A 40 2.86 5.90 -10.66
CA HIS A 40 1.60 5.22 -10.93
C HIS A 40 1.76 4.16 -12.02
N LEU A 41 2.37 4.54 -13.15
CA LEU A 41 2.69 3.62 -14.24
C LEU A 41 3.62 2.49 -13.77
N LEU A 42 4.57 2.79 -12.90
CA LEU A 42 5.49 1.78 -12.39
C LEU A 42 4.78 0.74 -11.51
N THR A 43 3.82 1.17 -10.69
CA THR A 43 2.96 0.26 -9.93
C THR A 43 2.08 -0.59 -10.86
N GLU A 44 1.45 0.02 -11.86
CA GLU A 44 0.62 -0.70 -12.83
C GLU A 44 1.44 -1.75 -13.61
N TYR A 45 2.66 -1.42 -14.02
CA TYR A 45 3.55 -2.37 -14.67
C TYR A 45 4.02 -3.48 -13.73
N ALA A 46 4.26 -3.17 -12.46
CA ALA A 46 4.60 -4.18 -11.45
C ALA A 46 3.45 -5.16 -11.21
N GLU A 47 2.20 -4.69 -11.23
CA GLU A 47 1.01 -5.54 -11.15
C GLU A 47 0.80 -6.37 -12.43
N LEU A 48 1.09 -5.82 -13.61
CA LEU A 48 0.93 -6.52 -14.88
C LEU A 48 1.98 -7.62 -15.09
N THR A 49 3.22 -7.38 -14.67
CA THR A 49 4.34 -8.32 -14.87
C THR A 49 4.56 -9.28 -13.71
N ASP A 50 3.98 -9.00 -12.53
CA ASP A 50 4.18 -9.76 -11.28
C ASP A 50 5.67 -10.03 -10.95
N SER A 51 6.55 -9.14 -11.42
CA SER A 51 8.00 -9.32 -11.30
C SER A 51 8.46 -8.97 -9.90
N GLU A 52 8.94 -9.96 -9.15
CA GLU A 52 9.45 -9.79 -7.78
C GLU A 52 10.59 -8.75 -7.73
N ALA A 53 11.46 -8.74 -8.74
CA ALA A 53 12.57 -7.79 -8.84
C ALA A 53 12.09 -6.35 -9.02
N LEU A 54 11.02 -6.15 -9.81
CA LEU A 54 10.41 -4.84 -10.02
C LEU A 54 9.71 -4.37 -8.74
N GLN A 55 8.96 -5.26 -8.08
CA GLN A 55 8.27 -4.95 -6.83
C GLN A 55 9.24 -4.61 -5.69
N ALA A 56 10.35 -5.33 -5.54
CA ALA A 56 11.38 -5.02 -4.55
C ALA A 56 11.99 -3.64 -4.76
N SER A 57 12.33 -3.31 -6.02
CA SER A 57 12.90 -2.01 -6.39
C SER A 57 11.89 -0.86 -6.23
N LEU A 58 10.62 -1.12 -6.55
CA LEU A 58 9.50 -0.18 -6.36
C LEU A 58 9.27 0.10 -4.88
N ALA A 59 9.28 -0.93 -4.02
CA ALA A 59 9.14 -0.78 -2.58
C ALA A 59 10.27 0.09 -1.99
N GLU A 60 11.52 -0.14 -2.42
CA GLU A 60 12.65 0.70 -2.03
C GLU A 60 12.46 2.17 -2.47
N LEU A 61 11.96 2.38 -3.69
CA LEU A 61 11.65 3.72 -4.19
C LEU A 61 10.52 4.41 -3.41
N MET A 62 9.48 3.66 -3.06
CA MET A 62 8.32 4.13 -2.29
C MET A 62 8.70 4.59 -0.89
N VAL A 63 9.70 3.96 -0.26
CA VAL A 63 10.28 4.47 1.00
C VAL A 63 10.75 5.90 0.79
N PHE A 64 11.58 6.17 -0.23
CA PHE A 64 12.10 7.52 -0.49
C PHE A 64 11.03 8.52 -0.95
N ALA A 65 10.06 8.07 -1.75
CA ALA A 65 8.93 8.89 -2.19
C ALA A 65 7.98 9.27 -1.04
N GLY A 66 7.76 8.36 -0.10
CA GLY A 66 6.97 8.58 1.11
C GLY A 66 7.66 9.47 2.16
N VAL A 67 9.00 9.48 2.20
CA VAL A 67 9.76 10.33 3.15
C VAL A 67 9.58 11.82 2.87
N GLY A 68 9.24 12.21 1.64
CA GLY A 68 8.93 13.62 1.30
C GLY A 68 7.76 14.21 2.10
N ASN A 69 6.81 13.37 2.52
CA ASN A 69 5.64 13.79 3.30
C ASN A 69 5.81 13.56 4.82
N THR A 70 6.78 12.74 5.23
CA THR A 70 7.04 12.42 6.65
C THR A 70 8.28 13.12 7.22
N ALA A 71 9.19 13.66 6.40
CA ALA A 71 10.34 14.44 6.89
C ALA A 71 9.91 15.75 7.60
N ALA A 72 8.72 16.29 7.29
CA ALA A 72 8.09 17.37 8.07
C ALA A 72 7.47 16.89 9.40
N LYS A 73 7.43 15.57 9.66
CA LYS A 73 6.78 14.94 10.81
C LYS A 73 7.69 14.00 11.62
N LEU A 74 8.94 13.78 11.19
CA LEU A 74 9.93 12.92 11.85
C LEU A 74 10.77 13.65 12.91
N ASN A 75 10.16 14.61 13.62
CA ASN A 75 10.61 15.05 14.95
C ASN A 75 9.82 14.35 16.07
N ALA A 76 9.33 13.14 15.80
CA ALA A 76 8.72 12.29 16.81
C ALA A 76 9.10 10.82 16.59
N THR A 77 10.10 10.42 17.37
CA THR A 77 10.27 9.07 17.92
C THR A 77 10.96 8.04 17.03
N ASP A 78 12.28 8.21 16.97
CA ASP A 78 13.29 7.17 16.85
C ASP A 78 13.23 6.18 18.05
N ASN A 79 13.67 4.94 17.80
CA ASN A 79 13.90 3.81 18.71
C ASN A 79 12.71 3.03 19.27
N THR A 80 12.58 1.76 18.87
CA THR A 80 13.26 0.66 19.60
C THR A 80 13.23 -0.64 18.80
N VAL A 81 14.42 -1.23 18.77
CA VAL A 81 14.92 -2.39 18.06
C VAL A 81 14.60 -3.69 18.82
N VAL A 82 14.27 -4.75 18.08
CA VAL A 82 14.31 -6.22 18.35
C VAL A 82 14.00 -6.79 19.75
N ASN A 83 13.21 -7.87 19.82
CA ASN A 83 13.58 -9.13 20.50
C ASN A 83 12.44 -10.18 20.40
N ILE A 84 12.40 -10.97 19.32
CA ILE A 84 11.56 -12.18 19.28
C ILE A 84 12.38 -13.31 19.90
N ARG A 85 12.16 -13.59 21.18
CA ARG A 85 12.58 -14.86 21.80
C ARG A 85 11.34 -15.73 21.98
N GLN A 86 11.34 -16.85 21.27
CA GLN A 86 10.57 -18.04 21.63
C GLN A 86 10.90 -18.41 23.08
N GLU A 87 9.88 -18.58 23.93
CA GLU A 87 9.93 -19.66 24.91
C GLU A 87 8.52 -20.10 25.32
N SER A 88 8.40 -21.43 25.31
CA SER A 88 7.24 -22.28 25.55
C SER A 88 6.58 -22.08 26.92
N ALA A 89 5.25 -22.17 26.97
CA ALA A 89 4.52 -23.10 27.85
C ALA A 89 3.00 -22.86 27.78
N ILE A 90 2.28 -23.88 27.32
CA ILE A 90 0.84 -24.12 27.58
C ILE A 90 0.76 -24.78 28.97
N PRO A 91 -0.29 -24.58 29.79
CA PRO A 91 -1.50 -25.40 29.64
C PRO A 91 -2.80 -24.62 29.99
N MET A 92 -3.86 -24.74 29.18
CA MET A 92 -5.04 -25.57 29.46
C MET A 92 -6.07 -24.86 30.37
N GLU A 93 -7.18 -24.40 29.80
CA GLU A 93 -8.53 -24.84 30.21
C GLU A 93 -9.64 -24.23 29.32
N THR A 94 -10.51 -25.13 28.88
CA THR A 94 -11.89 -24.95 28.39
C THR A 94 -12.14 -24.18 27.07
N SER A 95 -12.37 -25.00 26.04
CA SER A 95 -13.14 -24.70 24.81
C SER A 95 -14.57 -24.22 25.15
N PRO A 96 -15.19 -23.34 24.35
CA PRO A 96 -15.84 -23.84 23.13
C PRO A 96 -15.55 -22.99 21.88
N ALA A 97 -15.24 -23.70 20.79
CA ALA A 97 -15.38 -23.35 19.37
C ALA A 97 -14.57 -22.15 18.81
N PRO A 98 -13.71 -22.38 17.80
CA PRO A 98 -13.00 -21.30 17.12
C PRO A 98 -13.96 -20.48 16.25
N PRO A 99 -13.99 -19.13 16.34
CA PRO A 99 -14.53 -18.33 15.26
C PRO A 99 -13.69 -18.61 14.00
N THR A 100 -14.40 -18.92 12.94
CA THR A 100 -13.83 -19.31 11.65
C THR A 100 -13.01 -18.15 11.09
N LEU A 101 -11.82 -18.43 10.55
CA LEU A 101 -10.85 -17.51 9.92
C LEU A 101 -11.41 -16.61 8.78
N LYS A 102 -12.73 -16.61 8.52
CA LYS A 102 -13.37 -15.88 7.43
C LYS A 102 -13.69 -14.41 7.76
N GLU A 103 -13.65 -13.97 9.01
CA GLU A 103 -14.06 -12.60 9.40
C GLU A 103 -12.91 -11.57 9.49
N LEU A 104 -11.66 -11.98 9.28
CA LEU A 104 -10.51 -11.07 9.31
C LEU A 104 -10.14 -10.47 7.94
N ILE A 105 -10.89 -10.81 6.89
CA ILE A 105 -10.69 -10.30 5.54
C ILE A 105 -11.85 -9.32 5.25
N ASP A 106 -11.52 -8.06 4.98
CA ASP A 106 -12.35 -7.10 4.22
C ASP A 106 -13.39 -6.20 4.91
N ASN A 107 -13.20 -5.76 6.16
CA ASN A 107 -14.14 -4.81 6.81
C ASN A 107 -13.75 -3.31 6.74
N ASN A 108 -12.70 -2.92 6.02
CA ASN A 108 -12.22 -1.53 6.05
C ASN A 108 -12.28 -0.76 4.72
N GLU A 109 -12.88 -1.33 3.67
CA GLU A 109 -13.00 -0.61 2.41
C GLU A 109 -14.09 0.47 2.49
N THR A 110 -13.71 1.71 2.22
CA THR A 110 -14.57 2.90 2.32
C THR A 110 -14.68 3.56 0.95
N ILE A 111 -15.90 3.83 0.49
CA ILE A 111 -16.21 4.45 -0.81
C ILE A 111 -16.53 5.93 -0.59
N GLU A 112 -15.93 6.80 -1.39
CA GLU A 112 -16.27 8.22 -1.45
C GLU A 112 -17.43 8.44 -2.43
N CYS A 113 -18.53 9.02 -1.96
CA CYS A 113 -19.67 9.38 -2.80
C CYS A 113 -20.21 10.76 -2.41
N GLY A 114 -20.19 11.71 -3.34
CA GLY A 114 -20.65 13.09 -3.08
C GLY A 114 -19.83 13.83 -2.02
N GLY A 115 -18.52 13.55 -1.91
CA GLY A 115 -17.62 14.15 -0.92
C GLY A 115 -17.80 13.62 0.51
N LYS A 116 -18.56 12.54 0.69
CA LYS A 116 -18.73 11.84 1.97
C LYS A 116 -18.24 10.40 1.83
N MET A 117 -17.62 9.91 2.89
CA MET A 117 -17.08 8.56 2.97
C MET A 117 -18.13 7.60 3.57
N TYR A 118 -18.37 6.48 2.90
CA TYR A 118 -19.31 5.43 3.29
C TYR A 118 -18.60 4.08 3.32
N GLN A 119 -18.92 3.22 4.28
CA GLN A 119 -18.39 1.85 4.27
C GLN A 119 -18.91 1.13 3.03
N ARG A 120 -18.03 0.41 2.32
CA ARG A 120 -18.41 -0.43 1.17
C ARG A 120 -19.31 -1.58 1.60
N TRP A 121 -19.02 -2.17 2.75
CA TRP A 121 -19.76 -3.30 3.28
C TRP A 121 -20.45 -2.91 4.58
N ARG A 122 -21.75 -3.17 4.66
CA ARG A 122 -22.53 -3.03 5.89
C ARG A 122 -23.56 -4.16 5.94
N ASP A 123 -23.61 -4.89 7.04
CA ASP A 123 -24.57 -5.99 7.25
C ASP A 123 -24.59 -7.02 6.09
N GLY A 124 -23.42 -7.33 5.51
CA GLY A 124 -23.28 -8.27 4.40
C GLY A 124 -23.81 -7.78 3.05
N LYS A 125 -24.15 -6.48 2.93
CA LYS A 125 -24.63 -5.83 1.72
C LYS A 125 -23.61 -4.82 1.21
N GLU A 126 -23.48 -4.72 -0.11
CA GLU A 126 -22.54 -3.80 -0.75
C GLU A 126 -23.19 -2.42 -0.93
N PHE A 127 -22.41 -1.37 -0.75
CA PHE A 127 -22.82 0.00 -1.02
C PHE A 127 -23.24 0.14 -2.48
N SER A 128 -24.53 0.41 -2.69
CA SER A 128 -25.15 0.56 -4.01
C SER A 128 -25.31 2.02 -4.43
N GLY A 129 -25.03 2.98 -3.54
CA GLY A 129 -25.11 4.42 -3.81
C GLY A 129 -25.90 5.21 -2.76
N LEU A 130 -26.21 6.47 -3.06
CA LEU A 130 -27.03 7.33 -2.20
C LEU A 130 -28.44 7.42 -2.76
N TYR A 131 -29.43 7.09 -1.94
CA TYR A 131 -30.84 7.37 -2.22
C TYR A 131 -31.33 8.46 -1.27
N ARG A 132 -31.74 9.60 -1.82
CA ARG A 132 -32.17 10.78 -1.04
C ARG A 132 -31.15 11.25 0.01
N GLY A 133 -29.85 11.09 -0.29
CA GLY A 133 -28.75 11.48 0.61
C GLY A 133 -28.44 10.45 1.70
N GLN A 134 -29.13 9.31 1.75
CA GLN A 134 -28.82 8.20 2.65
C GLN A 134 -28.10 7.07 1.89
N PRO A 135 -27.07 6.44 2.49
CA PRO A 135 -26.38 5.32 1.86
C PRO A 135 -27.31 4.12 1.77
N THR A 136 -27.35 3.51 0.58
CA THR A 136 -28.14 2.32 0.29
C THR A 136 -27.19 1.14 0.10
N TYR A 137 -27.53 0.00 0.70
CA TYR A 137 -26.76 -1.23 0.64
C TYR A 137 -27.63 -2.33 0.03
N ARG A 138 -27.12 -3.04 -0.97
CA ARG A 138 -27.82 -4.13 -1.66
C ARG A 138 -27.10 -5.46 -1.58
#